data_AF-A0A3B9V5Z1-F1
#
_entry.id   AF-A0A3B9V5Z1-F1
#
_cell.length_a   1.000
_cell.length_b   1.000
_cell.length_c   1.000
_cell.angle_alpha   90.00
_cell.angle_beta   90.00
_cell.angle_gamma   90.00
#
_symmetry.space_group_name_H-M   'P 1'
#
loop_
_entity.id
_entity.type
_entity.pdbx_description
1 polymer ?
#
loop_
_entity_poly.entity_id
_entity_poly.type
_entity_poly.pdbx_seq_one_letter_code
_entity_poly.pdbx_strand_id
1 'polypeptide(L)'
;LKANGFCEVEGTDKVFVAGDSGSFPGPEWMPKQAHMADLQAEAAAKNVLDALEGKSASHTFKIELMCIVDSNNKGMYVSRTMKGGMMLPNCRLMHWAKQIFGWWYLRGYR
;
A
#
# COMPACT_ATOMS: atom_id res chain seq x y z
N LEU A 1 11.80 -2.53 -9.80
CA LEU A 1 11.70 -1.52 -10.87
C LEU A 1 11.76 -0.14 -10.24
N LYS A 2 12.69 0.71 -10.66
CA LYS A 2 12.78 2.09 -10.14
C LYS A 2 11.61 2.89 -10.72
N ALA A 3 10.86 3.57 -9.86
CA ALA A 3 9.66 4.29 -10.26
C ALA A 3 9.53 5.63 -9.54
N ASN A 4 8.87 6.59 -10.19
CA ASN A 4 8.61 7.91 -9.62
C ASN A 4 7.36 7.92 -8.70
N GLY A 5 7.01 9.08 -8.16
CA GLY A 5 5.84 9.25 -7.27
C GLY A 5 4.47 9.06 -7.94
N PHE A 6 4.43 8.89 -9.26
CA PHE A 6 3.24 8.61 -10.08
C PHE A 6 3.18 7.15 -10.54
N CYS A 7 4.04 6.29 -9.98
CA CYS A 7 4.17 4.88 -10.32
C CYS A 7 4.71 4.57 -11.72
N GLU A 8 5.24 5.55 -12.45
CA GLU A 8 5.88 5.35 -13.75
C GLU A 8 7.27 4.74 -13.57
N VAL A 9 7.59 3.71 -14.35
CA VAL A 9 8.92 3.08 -14.35
C VAL A 9 9.91 3.96 -15.11
N GLU A 10 11.01 4.31 -14.45
CA GLU A 10 12.02 5.20 -15.04
C GLU A 10 12.65 4.59 -16.30
N GLY A 11 12.82 5.41 -17.35
CA GLY A 11 13.47 5.00 -18.59
C GLY A 11 12.58 4.16 -19.53
N THR A 12 11.28 4.10 -19.28
CA THR A 12 10.31 3.35 -20.09
C THR A 12 9.13 4.23 -20.48
N ASP A 13 8.44 3.88 -21.57
CA ASP A 13 7.22 4.56 -21.99
C ASP A 13 5.98 3.77 -21.54
N LYS A 14 5.06 4.45 -20.83
CA LYS A 14 3.76 3.91 -20.40
C LYS A 14 3.82 2.60 -19.61
N VAL A 15 4.92 2.35 -18.89
CA VAL A 15 5.03 1.23 -17.95
C VAL A 15 4.86 1.74 -16.53
N PHE A 16 3.96 1.11 -15.79
CA PHE A 16 3.66 1.45 -14.40
C PHE A 16 3.90 0.25 -13.49
N VAL A 17 4.25 0.51 -12.23
CA VAL A 17 4.56 -0.53 -11.23
C VAL A 17 3.88 -0.26 -9.90
N ALA A 18 3.45 -1.31 -9.21
CA ALA A 18 2.90 -1.27 -7.86
C ALA A 18 3.42 -2.44 -7.01
N GLY A 19 3.32 -2.27 -5.69
CA GLY A 19 3.70 -3.28 -4.70
C GLY A 19 5.20 -3.55 -4.66
N ASP A 20 5.56 -4.77 -4.22
CA ASP A 20 6.94 -5.13 -3.88
C ASP A 20 7.92 -5.02 -5.06
N SER A 21 7.40 -5.15 -6.28
CA SER A 21 8.15 -5.02 -7.52
C SER A 21 8.67 -3.60 -7.79
N GLY A 22 8.09 -2.57 -7.15
CA GLY A 22 8.47 -1.17 -7.28
C GLY A 22 9.50 -0.70 -6.24
N SER A 23 10.30 0.27 -6.64
CA SER A 23 11.19 1.05 -5.77
C SER A 23 10.86 2.53 -5.98
N PHE A 24 10.16 3.13 -5.01
CA PHE A 24 9.62 4.48 -5.10
C PHE A 24 10.41 5.46 -4.22
N PRO A 25 10.41 6.77 -4.55
CA PRO A 25 10.89 7.79 -3.63
C PRO A 25 10.02 7.82 -2.37
N GLY A 26 10.65 7.98 -1.21
CA GLY A 26 9.94 8.01 0.06
C GLY A 26 10.90 7.97 1.25
N PRO A 27 10.36 8.04 2.47
CA PRO A 27 11.17 7.89 3.66
C PRO A 27 11.72 6.46 3.77
N GLU A 28 12.85 6.29 4.45
CA GLU A 28 13.52 4.99 4.64
C GLU A 28 12.59 3.90 5.21
N TRP A 29 11.63 4.30 6.05
CA TRP A 29 10.68 3.39 6.69
C TRP A 29 9.48 3.00 5.80
N MET A 30 9.36 3.55 4.58
CA MET A 30 8.21 3.30 3.71
C MET A 30 7.97 1.79 3.56
N PRO A 31 6.82 1.27 3.98
CA PRO A 31 6.63 -0.17 4.05
C PRO A 31 6.32 -0.76 2.68
N LYS A 32 6.76 -2.00 2.47
CA LYS A 32 6.36 -2.86 1.36
C LYS A 32 5.33 -3.87 1.86
N GLN A 33 4.09 -3.42 2.02
CA GLN A 33 2.98 -4.20 2.57
C GLN A 33 1.76 -4.08 1.64
N ALA A 34 0.82 -5.02 1.76
CA ALA A 34 -0.39 -5.06 0.94
C ALA A 34 -1.15 -3.72 0.90
N HIS A 35 -1.33 -3.04 2.04
CA HIS A 35 -1.98 -1.72 2.09
C HIS A 35 -1.26 -0.66 1.24
N MET A 36 0.08 -0.62 1.28
CA MET A 36 0.85 0.27 0.40
C MET A 36 0.78 -0.17 -1.06
N ALA A 37 0.75 -1.47 -1.33
CA ALA A 37 0.59 -2.00 -2.68
C ALA A 37 -0.77 -1.60 -3.28
N ASP A 38 -1.85 -1.65 -2.50
CA ASP A 38 -3.18 -1.22 -2.92
C ASP A 38 -3.22 0.28 -3.24
N LEU A 39 -2.62 1.13 -2.39
CA LEU A 39 -2.50 2.57 -2.64
C LEU A 39 -1.69 2.88 -3.91
N GLN A 40 -0.59 2.16 -4.13
CA GLN A 40 0.22 2.27 -5.34
C GLN A 40 -0.54 1.77 -6.57
N ALA A 41 -1.29 0.67 -6.46
CA ALA A 41 -2.07 0.11 -7.54
C ALA A 41 -3.20 1.07 -7.97
N GLU A 42 -3.86 1.74 -7.02
CA GLU A 42 -4.85 2.77 -7.32
C GLU A 42 -4.24 3.94 -8.10
N ALA A 43 -3.10 4.47 -7.64
CA ALA A 43 -2.41 5.56 -8.34
C ALA A 43 -1.93 5.13 -9.74
N ALA A 44 -1.29 3.97 -9.83
CA ALA A 44 -0.82 3.39 -11.09
C ALA A 44 -1.97 3.20 -12.09
N ALA A 45 -3.10 2.63 -11.65
CA ALA A 45 -4.25 2.39 -12.53
C ALA A 45 -4.82 3.70 -13.10
N LYS A 46 -4.95 4.75 -12.27
CA LYS A 46 -5.41 6.06 -12.75
C LYS A 46 -4.44 6.69 -13.74
N ASN A 47 -3.14 6.63 -13.46
CA ASN A 47 -2.14 7.19 -14.38
C ASN A 47 -1.98 6.40 -15.67
N VAL A 48 -2.22 5.08 -15.67
CA VAL A 48 -2.33 4.29 -16.90
C VAL A 48 -3.48 4.80 -17.76
N LEU A 49 -4.64 5.08 -17.17
CA LEU A 49 -5.79 5.64 -17.89
C LEU A 49 -5.48 7.04 -18.45
N ASP A 50 -4.86 7.92 -17.66
CA ASP A 50 -4.39 9.23 -18.13
C ASP A 50 -3.45 9.08 -19.34
N ALA A 51 -2.48 8.16 -19.28
CA ALA A 51 -1.53 7.92 -20.35
C ALA A 51 -2.19 7.37 -21.63
N LEU A 52 -3.25 6.56 -21.50
CA LEU A 52 -4.05 6.09 -22.64
C LEU A 52 -4.83 7.23 -23.30
N GLU A 53 -5.22 8.25 -22.53
CA GLU A 53 -5.88 9.46 -23.02
C GLU A 53 -4.90 10.55 -23.50
N GLY A 54 -3.58 10.27 -23.47
CA GLY A 54 -2.55 11.24 -23.84
C GLY A 54 -2.33 12.36 -22.82
N LYS A 55 -2.80 12.16 -21.58
CA LYS A 55 -2.58 13.08 -20.46
C LYS A 55 -1.32 12.68 -19.68
N SER A 56 -0.70 13.65 -19.04
CA SER A 56 0.40 13.40 -18.10
C SER A 56 -0.13 12.78 -16.81
N ALA A 57 0.65 11.87 -16.21
CA ALA A 57 0.34 11.29 -14.91
C ALA A 57 0.21 12.38 -13.83
N SER A 58 -0.83 12.30 -13.02
CA SER A 58 -1.16 13.32 -12.01
C SER A 58 -1.50 12.75 -10.64
N HIS A 59 -1.70 11.44 -10.54
CA HIS A 59 -2.11 10.76 -9.32
C HIS A 59 -0.92 10.20 -8.55
N THR A 60 -0.85 10.50 -7.26
CA THR A 60 0.14 9.93 -6.35
C THR A 60 -0.55 9.10 -5.26
N PHE A 61 0.24 8.39 -4.46
CA PHE A 61 -0.23 7.54 -3.38
C PHE A 61 0.21 8.08 -2.03
N LYS A 62 -0.57 7.78 -1.00
CA LYS A 62 -0.23 8.15 0.37
C LYS A 62 0.83 7.19 0.92
N ILE A 63 1.82 7.71 1.62
CA ILE A 63 2.81 6.91 2.33
C ILE A 63 2.34 6.65 3.76
N GLU A 64 1.87 5.43 4.00
CA GLU A 64 1.41 5.01 5.32
C GLU A 64 1.55 3.50 5.57
N LEU A 65 1.69 3.16 6.85
CA LEU A 65 1.74 1.82 7.39
C LEU A 65 0.46 1.60 8.19
N MET A 66 -0.25 0.50 7.92
CA MET A 66 -1.29 -0.03 8.80
C MET A 66 -1.18 -1.55 8.79
N CYS A 67 -0.95 -2.13 9.96
CA CYS A 67 -0.70 -3.56 10.08
C CYS A 67 -1.25 -4.09 11.40
N ILE A 68 -1.83 -5.29 11.36
CA ILE A 68 -2.08 -6.09 12.56
C ILE A 68 -1.07 -7.23 12.56
N VAL A 69 -0.19 -7.24 13.57
CA VAL A 69 0.74 -8.34 13.84
C VAL A 69 0.05 -9.32 14.77
N ASP A 70 -0.29 -10.50 14.28
CA ASP A 70 -1.06 -11.53 14.99
C ASP A 70 -0.13 -12.60 15.59
N SER A 71 -0.37 -12.97 16.84
CA SER A 71 0.33 -14.04 17.58
C SER A 71 -0.56 -15.26 17.82
N ASN A 72 -1.52 -15.52 16.93
CA ASN A 72 -2.47 -16.63 16.91
C ASN A 72 -3.58 -16.59 17.98
N ASN A 73 -3.39 -15.86 19.09
CA ASN A 73 -4.43 -15.69 20.12
C ASN A 73 -4.66 -14.24 20.56
N LYS A 74 -3.82 -13.32 20.09
CA LYS A 74 -3.88 -11.87 20.32
C LYS A 74 -3.19 -11.18 19.14
N GLY A 75 -3.53 -9.92 18.89
CA GLY A 75 -2.85 -9.10 17.88
C GLY A 75 -2.45 -7.72 18.39
N MET A 76 -1.51 -7.12 17.68
CA MET A 76 -1.01 -5.77 17.91
C MET A 76 -1.25 -4.92 16.67
N TYR A 77 -1.87 -3.76 16.84
CA TYR A 77 -2.01 -2.79 15.75
C TYR A 77 -0.79 -1.86 15.71
N VAL A 78 -0.22 -1.72 14.52
CA VAL A 78 0.89 -0.82 14.24
C VAL A 78 0.49 0.08 13.07
N SER A 79 0.63 1.39 13.25
CA SER A 79 0.49 2.35 12.16
C SER A 79 1.59 3.38 12.14
N ARG A 80 1.84 3.93 10.95
CA ARG A 80 2.79 5.03 10.74
C ARG A 80 2.38 5.87 9.55
N THR A 81 2.50 7.17 9.69
CA THR A 81 2.33 8.15 8.61
C THR A 81 3.52 9.11 8.65
N MET A 82 3.57 10.04 7.70
CA MET A 82 4.53 11.14 7.73
C MET A 82 4.46 12.00 9.02
N LYS A 83 3.34 11.97 9.74
CA LYS A 83 3.15 12.73 10.99
C LYS A 83 3.63 11.98 12.25
N GLY A 84 3.93 10.69 12.15
CA GLY A 84 4.29 9.86 13.31
C GLY A 84 3.66 8.47 13.25
N GLY A 85 3.90 7.66 14.28
CA GLY A 85 3.40 6.30 14.37
C GLY A 85 2.74 5.98 15.70
N MET A 86 1.97 4.91 15.71
CA MET A 86 1.23 4.42 16.87
C MET A 86 1.36 2.90 16.94
N MET A 87 1.51 2.37 18.15
CA MET A 87 1.52 0.94 18.44
C MET A 87 0.57 0.69 19.61
N LEU A 88 -0.47 -0.11 19.38
CA LEU A 88 -1.42 -0.46 20.44
C LEU A 88 -0.98 -1.73 21.17
N PRO A 89 -1.30 -1.91 22.46
CA PRO A 89 -0.96 -3.14 23.19
C PRO A 89 -1.55 -4.39 22.55
N ASN A 90 -0.90 -5.53 22.79
CA ASN A 90 -1.35 -6.82 22.26
C ASN A 90 -2.65 -7.27 22.94
N CYS A 91 -3.74 -7.44 22.18
CA CYS A 91 -5.06 -7.77 22.72
C CYS A 91 -5.83 -8.79 21.86
N ARG A 92 -6.77 -9.51 22.48
CA ARG A 92 -7.58 -10.53 21.77
C ARG A 92 -8.47 -9.93 20.68
N LEU A 93 -8.91 -8.68 20.85
CA LEU A 93 -9.76 -8.00 19.87
C LEU A 93 -9.06 -7.89 18.50
N MET A 94 -7.76 -7.63 18.48
CA MET A 94 -7.00 -7.48 17.23
C MET A 94 -6.83 -8.78 16.46
N HIS A 95 -6.75 -9.93 17.14
CA HIS A 95 -6.75 -11.24 16.49
C HIS A 95 -8.06 -11.45 15.70
N TRP A 96 -9.20 -11.19 16.34
CA TRP A 96 -10.51 -11.26 15.67
C TRP A 96 -10.63 -10.24 14.54
N ALA A 97 -10.13 -9.01 14.73
CA ALA A 97 -10.11 -8.00 13.68
C ALA A 97 -9.31 -8.46 12.46
N LYS A 98 -8.15 -9.11 12.64
CA LYS A 98 -7.36 -9.69 11.54
C LYS A 98 -8.12 -10.76 10.77
N GLN A 99 -8.80 -11.67 11.47
CA GLN A 99 -9.59 -12.74 10.88
C GLN A 99 -10.76 -12.18 10.05
N ILE A 100 -11.53 -11.26 10.64
CA ILE A 100 -12.65 -10.59 9.96
C ILE A 100 -12.15 -9.81 8.74
N PHE A 101 -11.06 -9.07 8.88
CA PHE A 101 -10.45 -8.33 7.76
C PHE A 101 -10.05 -9.27 6.63
N GLY A 102 -9.36 -10.38 6.92
CA GLY A 102 -8.95 -11.34 5.89
C GLY A 102 -10.13 -11.96 5.16
N TRP A 103 -11.18 -12.36 5.89
CA TRP A 103 -12.40 -12.86 5.29
C TRP A 103 -13.10 -11.81 4.42
N TRP A 104 -13.24 -10.58 4.91
CA TRP A 104 -13.89 -9.49 4.16
C TRP A 104 -13.12 -9.09 2.92
N TYR A 105 -11.79 -8.96 3.01
CA TYR A 105 -10.92 -8.61 1.89
C TYR A 105 -10.99 -9.68 0.78
N LEU A 106 -10.90 -10.95 1.14
CA LEU A 106 -10.94 -12.05 0.15
C LEU A 106 -12.31 -12.22 -0.53
N ARG A 107 -13.40 -11.71 0.05
CA ARG A 107 -14.73 -11.76 -0.59
C ARG A 107 -14.81 -10.95 -1.88
N GLY A 108 -13.95 -9.94 -2.08
CA GLY A 108 -13.90 -9.21 -3.34
C GLY A 108 -13.24 -9.98 -4.49
N TYR A 109 -12.52 -11.06 -4.17
CA TYR A 109 -11.70 -11.82 -5.13
C TYR A 109 -12.16 -13.27 -5.31
N ARG A 110 -13.18 -13.71 -4.56
CA ARG A 110 -13.79 -15.04 -4.64
C ARG A 110 -15.22 -14.89 -5.14
#